data_AF-A0AAD9ZXE1-F1
#
_entry.id   AF-A0AAD9ZXE1-F1
#
_cell.length_a   1.000
_cell.length_b   1.000
_cell.length_c   1.000
_cell.angle_alpha   90.00
_cell.angle_beta   90.00
_cell.angle_gamma   90.00
#
_symmetry.space_group_name_H-M   'P 1'
#
loop_
_entity.id
_entity.type
_entity.pdbx_description
1 polymer ?
#
loop_
_entity_poly.entity_id
_entity_poly.type
_entity_poly.pdbx_seq_one_letter_code
_entity_poly.pdbx_strand_id
1 'polypeptide(L)'
;MYVGGFSVSHITNRVIENVLIMDKVTVKVLSHSCKMADITDQGVSLVEDLFRRRQPLPSMDALYFIQPSKENVVMFLSDMSGREPLYKKAYVFFSSPIPKELVNHIKCDTSVLPRIGALREMNLEYFPIDNQAFITDHERALEELYGENAEKSRNFDTCLNTMAKRIATVFASLKEFPCVRYRSAKVSDPSLTTFRDSIPEKLATAIWDTVVKYKSIPNFPQTETCELLILDRSVDQIAPVIHEWTYDAMCHDLLQMDGNKYVVEVPSKTGGESEKKEALLEDHDPVWLELRHSHIADASERLHDKMTNLMSKNKAAQMQQNRDGELSTRDLQKVVQALPQFNEQRDRLSLHVEIAGRINQVIRDDGLRDLGQLEQDLVFGDAGAKEVINFLRTNQDATPENKLRLLMIYSSVYPEKFEA
;
A
#
# COMPACT_ATOMS: atom_id res chain seq x y z
N MET A 1 6.37 -3.08 -9.97
CA MET A 1 5.49 -2.71 -11.10
C MET A 1 6.04 -1.44 -11.72
N TYR A 2 6.66 -1.48 -12.92
CA TYR A 2 7.11 -0.24 -13.58
C TYR A 2 5.85 0.53 -13.99
N VAL A 3 5.55 1.61 -13.28
CA VAL A 3 4.49 2.56 -13.67
C VAL A 3 4.99 3.30 -14.91
N GLY A 4 4.92 2.64 -16.06
CA GLY A 4 5.20 3.23 -17.35
C GLY A 4 4.12 4.26 -17.65
N GLY A 5 4.37 5.53 -17.34
CA GLY A 5 3.41 6.59 -17.67
C GLY A 5 3.75 8.00 -17.21
N PHE A 6 4.62 8.20 -16.21
CA PHE A 6 5.04 9.55 -15.86
C PHE A 6 6.23 9.98 -16.71
N SER A 7 5.94 10.48 -17.92
CA SER A 7 6.89 11.28 -18.67
C SER A 7 6.26 12.60 -19.06
N VAL A 8 6.66 13.67 -18.36
CA VAL A 8 6.25 15.05 -18.65
C VAL A 8 6.79 15.50 -20.03
N SER A 9 7.67 14.71 -20.65
CA SER A 9 8.26 14.95 -21.98
C SER A 9 7.25 15.07 -23.13
N HIS A 10 5.99 14.66 -22.95
CA HIS A 10 4.96 14.85 -23.97
C HIS A 10 4.37 16.27 -24.02
N ILE A 11 4.81 17.17 -23.13
CA ILE A 11 4.36 18.56 -23.04
C ILE A 11 5.56 19.51 -23.21
N THR A 12 5.93 19.75 -24.48
CA THR A 12 6.67 20.93 -25.00
C THR A 12 8.17 21.11 -24.68
N ASN A 13 8.94 21.45 -25.72
CA ASN A 13 10.38 21.81 -25.75
C ASN A 13 10.76 23.14 -25.03
N ARG A 14 10.03 23.56 -23.99
CA ARG A 14 10.41 24.71 -23.14
C ARG A 14 10.38 24.25 -21.70
N VAL A 15 11.34 24.73 -20.90
CA VAL A 15 11.30 24.59 -19.43
C VAL A 15 10.11 25.42 -18.94
N ILE A 16 8.92 24.83 -18.98
CA ILE A 16 7.70 25.39 -18.42
C ILE A 16 7.64 24.86 -17.00
N GLU A 17 7.80 25.75 -16.03
CA GLU A 17 7.61 25.42 -14.62
C GLU A 17 6.11 25.13 -14.38
N ASN A 18 5.80 23.92 -13.94
CA ASN A 18 4.43 23.46 -13.74
C ASN A 18 4.09 23.36 -12.25
N VAL A 19 2.84 23.66 -11.91
CA VAL A 19 2.27 23.38 -10.59
C VAL A 19 1.41 22.12 -10.68
N LEU A 20 1.74 21.10 -9.89
CA LEU A 20 0.95 19.88 -9.78
C LEU A 20 -0.10 20.05 -8.69
N ILE A 21 -1.38 19.91 -9.04
CA ILE A 21 -2.52 20.07 -8.16
C ILE A 21 -3.21 18.72 -8.04
N MET A 22 -3.41 18.28 -6.81
CA MET A 22 -3.99 16.97 -6.51
C MET A 22 -5.06 17.04 -5.44
N ASP A 23 -5.96 16.07 -5.47
CA ASP A 23 -6.90 15.81 -4.38
C ASP A 23 -6.34 14.75 -3.41
N LYS A 24 -7.06 14.50 -2.31
CA LYS A 24 -6.62 13.58 -1.26
C LYS A 24 -6.28 12.17 -1.77
N VAL A 25 -7.06 11.63 -2.72
CA VAL A 25 -6.84 10.28 -3.25
C VAL A 25 -5.66 10.25 -4.21
N THR A 26 -5.55 11.22 -5.10
CA THR A 26 -4.46 11.29 -6.09
C THR A 26 -3.11 11.57 -5.47
N VAL A 27 -3.06 12.35 -4.36
CA VAL A 27 -1.86 12.48 -3.51
C VAL A 27 -1.42 11.10 -3.01
N LYS A 28 -2.34 10.30 -2.47
CA LYS A 28 -2.04 8.94 -2.00
C LYS A 28 -1.56 8.05 -3.17
N VAL A 29 -2.19 8.12 -4.35
CA VAL A 29 -1.77 7.30 -5.52
C VAL A 29 -0.32 7.61 -5.89
N LEU A 30 0.05 8.89 -5.98
CA LEU A 30 1.44 9.28 -6.28
C LEU A 30 2.41 8.92 -5.16
N SER A 31 2.02 9.07 -3.89
CA SER A 31 2.93 8.76 -2.77
C SER A 31 3.34 7.30 -2.71
N HIS A 32 2.50 6.37 -3.20
CA HIS A 32 2.83 4.94 -3.31
C HIS A 32 3.68 4.61 -4.54
N SER A 33 3.79 5.51 -5.51
CA SER A 33 4.39 5.22 -6.82
C SER A 33 5.67 6.00 -7.11
N CYS A 34 5.83 7.20 -6.54
CA CYS A 34 6.90 8.14 -6.87
C CYS A 34 7.36 8.92 -5.63
N LYS A 35 8.67 9.20 -5.55
CA LYS A 35 9.24 10.11 -4.54
C LYS A 35 9.12 11.56 -5.02
N MET A 36 9.22 12.51 -4.09
CA MET A 36 9.20 13.94 -4.44
C MET A 36 10.31 14.32 -5.43
N ALA A 37 11.49 13.70 -5.30
CA ALA A 37 12.61 13.89 -6.23
C ALA A 37 12.22 13.51 -7.68
N ASP A 38 11.53 12.38 -7.86
CA ASP A 38 11.08 11.91 -9.18
C ASP A 38 10.12 12.91 -9.83
N ILE A 39 9.25 13.53 -9.02
CA ILE A 39 8.28 14.54 -9.49
C ILE A 39 9.00 15.83 -9.88
N THR A 40 9.93 16.31 -9.06
CA THR A 40 10.67 17.55 -9.32
C THR A 40 11.60 17.42 -10.53
N ASP A 41 12.21 16.24 -10.72
CA ASP A 41 13.08 15.95 -11.86
C ASP A 41 12.32 15.96 -13.20
N GLN A 42 10.99 15.80 -13.16
CA GLN A 42 10.12 15.91 -14.33
C GLN A 42 9.60 17.34 -14.57
N GLY A 43 10.15 18.37 -13.91
CA GLY A 43 9.80 19.78 -14.16
C GLY A 43 8.54 20.27 -13.45
N VAL A 44 8.12 19.57 -12.39
CA VAL A 44 7.11 20.08 -11.44
C VAL A 44 7.83 20.89 -10.36
N SER A 45 7.51 22.17 -10.27
CA SER A 45 8.16 23.08 -9.31
C SER A 45 7.46 23.10 -7.95
N LEU A 46 6.15 22.84 -7.94
CA LEU A 46 5.32 22.93 -6.75
C LEU A 46 4.21 21.89 -6.78
N VAL A 47 3.93 21.28 -5.62
CA VAL A 47 2.82 20.36 -5.41
C VAL A 47 1.83 20.99 -4.43
N GLU A 48 0.57 21.09 -4.83
CA GLU A 48 -0.47 21.78 -4.08
C GLU A 48 -1.73 20.92 -3.91
N ASP A 49 -2.45 21.16 -2.82
CA ASP A 49 -3.73 20.50 -2.51
C ASP A 49 -4.90 21.30 -3.12
N LEU A 50 -5.76 20.62 -3.88
CA LEU A 50 -6.91 21.20 -4.57
C LEU A 50 -7.86 21.98 -3.64
N PHE A 51 -8.05 21.52 -2.40
CA PHE A 51 -9.00 22.10 -1.45
C PHE A 51 -8.37 23.16 -0.54
N ARG A 52 -7.04 23.32 -0.57
CA ARG A 52 -6.37 24.39 0.15
C ARG A 52 -6.37 25.69 -0.64
N ARG A 53 -6.36 26.81 0.09
CA ARG A 53 -6.20 28.14 -0.52
C ARG A 53 -4.78 28.26 -1.07
N ARG A 54 -4.67 28.50 -2.37
CA ARG A 54 -3.41 28.57 -3.12
C ARG A 54 -3.16 30.00 -3.57
N GLN A 55 -1.88 30.36 -3.73
CA GLN A 55 -1.50 31.67 -4.24
C GLN A 55 -1.72 31.72 -5.77
N PRO A 56 -2.25 32.82 -6.33
CA PRO A 56 -2.35 32.98 -7.78
C PRO A 56 -0.96 33.03 -8.42
N LEU A 57 -0.72 32.13 -9.38
CA LEU A 57 0.51 32.01 -10.17
C LEU A 57 0.16 32.07 -11.67
N PRO A 58 -0.33 33.22 -12.19
CA PRO A 58 -0.87 33.34 -13.55
C PRO A 58 0.19 33.21 -14.66
N SER A 59 1.48 33.14 -14.32
CA SER A 59 2.58 32.87 -15.26
C SER A 59 2.84 31.38 -15.46
N MET A 60 2.37 30.52 -14.56
CA MET A 60 2.63 29.08 -14.56
C MET A 60 1.46 28.30 -15.14
N ASP A 61 1.76 27.13 -15.71
CA ASP A 61 0.75 26.16 -16.12
C ASP A 61 0.45 25.19 -14.97
N ALA A 62 -0.80 24.75 -14.88
CA ALA A 62 -1.28 23.85 -13.84
C ALA A 62 -1.57 22.45 -14.40
N LEU A 63 -1.00 21.43 -13.76
CA LEU A 63 -1.27 20.02 -13.99
C LEU A 63 -2.24 19.55 -12.90
N TYR A 64 -3.49 19.30 -13.25
CA TYR A 64 -4.47 18.72 -12.34
C TYR A 64 -4.44 17.21 -12.48
N PHE A 65 -4.00 16.49 -11.45
CA PHE A 65 -4.21 15.04 -11.35
C PHE A 65 -5.25 14.80 -10.26
N ILE A 66 -6.52 14.58 -10.65
CA ILE A 66 -7.66 14.61 -9.74
C ILE A 66 -8.68 13.49 -9.99
N GLN A 67 -9.44 13.09 -8.97
CA GLN A 67 -10.59 12.20 -9.17
C GLN A 67 -11.71 12.88 -9.96
N PRO A 68 -12.47 12.15 -10.80
CA PRO A 68 -13.63 12.66 -11.52
C PRO A 68 -14.86 12.79 -10.60
N SER A 69 -14.76 13.63 -9.56
CA SER A 69 -15.86 13.98 -8.66
C SER A 69 -16.46 15.35 -8.99
N LYS A 70 -17.70 15.59 -8.56
CA LYS A 70 -18.37 16.87 -8.79
C LYS A 70 -17.64 17.99 -8.06
N GLU A 71 -17.20 17.73 -6.84
CA GLU A 71 -16.48 18.64 -5.96
C GLU A 71 -15.15 19.05 -6.59
N ASN A 72 -14.38 18.08 -7.09
CA ASN A 72 -13.09 18.36 -7.74
C ASN A 72 -13.26 19.20 -9.00
N VAL A 73 -14.27 18.88 -9.83
CA VAL A 73 -14.57 19.66 -11.05
C VAL A 73 -14.99 21.09 -10.71
N VAL A 74 -15.80 21.29 -9.67
CA VAL A 74 -16.19 22.64 -9.23
C VAL A 74 -14.97 23.45 -8.77
N MET A 75 -14.08 22.85 -7.98
CA MET A 75 -12.84 23.52 -7.54
C MET A 75 -11.95 23.89 -8.72
N PHE A 76 -11.72 22.94 -9.64
CA PHE A 76 -10.97 23.17 -10.88
C PHE A 76 -11.55 24.32 -11.70
N LEU A 77 -12.88 24.33 -11.94
CA LEU A 77 -13.52 25.40 -12.70
C LEU A 77 -13.38 26.74 -11.98
N SER A 78 -13.53 26.75 -10.65
CA SER A 78 -13.35 27.96 -9.84
C SER A 78 -11.94 28.55 -10.00
N ASP A 79 -10.89 27.73 -9.91
CA ASP A 79 -9.48 28.17 -10.04
C ASP A 79 -9.20 28.84 -11.38
N MET A 80 -9.83 28.32 -12.44
CA MET A 80 -9.58 28.73 -13.82
C MET A 80 -10.60 29.75 -14.33
N SER A 81 -11.59 30.13 -13.52
CA SER A 81 -12.62 31.11 -13.88
C SER A 81 -12.13 32.56 -13.73
N GLY A 82 -12.97 33.52 -14.14
CA GLY A 82 -12.72 34.94 -13.88
C GLY A 82 -11.64 35.60 -14.75
N ARG A 83 -11.42 36.90 -14.52
CA ARG A 83 -10.45 37.71 -15.29
C ARG A 83 -9.00 37.37 -14.96
N GLU A 84 -8.73 37.11 -13.69
CA GLU A 84 -7.42 36.73 -13.16
C GLU A 84 -7.52 35.29 -12.62
N PRO A 85 -7.32 34.26 -13.47
CA PRO A 85 -7.26 32.88 -12.99
C PRO A 85 -6.04 32.66 -12.12
N LEU A 86 -6.07 31.60 -11.32
CA LEU A 86 -4.92 31.18 -10.53
C LEU A 86 -3.75 30.76 -11.41
N TYR A 87 -4.00 30.21 -12.60
CA TYR A 87 -2.98 29.66 -13.50
C TYR A 87 -3.24 30.04 -14.96
N LYS A 88 -2.20 29.97 -15.79
CA LYS A 88 -2.24 30.35 -17.20
C LYS A 88 -3.04 29.37 -18.08
N LYS A 89 -2.69 28.10 -18.01
CA LYS A 89 -3.38 26.97 -18.65
C LYS A 89 -3.56 25.83 -17.67
N ALA A 90 -4.61 25.05 -17.87
CA ALA A 90 -4.86 23.82 -17.12
C ALA A 90 -4.74 22.59 -18.01
N TYR A 91 -3.98 21.61 -17.55
CA TYR A 91 -3.90 20.27 -18.11
C TYR A 91 -4.52 19.32 -17.10
N VAL A 92 -5.69 18.77 -17.44
CA VAL A 92 -6.50 17.98 -16.51
C VAL A 92 -6.37 16.50 -16.84
N PHE A 93 -5.97 15.74 -15.83
CA PHE A 93 -5.76 14.30 -15.87
C PHE A 93 -6.63 13.66 -14.79
N PHE A 94 -7.70 13.00 -15.20
CA PHE A 94 -8.58 12.29 -14.27
C PHE A 94 -7.99 10.93 -13.88
N SER A 95 -8.01 10.58 -12.60
CA SER A 95 -7.50 9.30 -12.08
C SER A 95 -8.26 8.09 -12.65
N SER A 96 -9.56 8.24 -12.90
CA SER A 96 -10.45 7.19 -13.41
C SER A 96 -11.40 7.75 -14.49
N PRO A 97 -12.16 6.90 -15.21
CA PRO A 97 -13.04 7.35 -16.28
C PRO A 97 -14.04 8.42 -15.83
N ILE A 98 -14.17 9.49 -16.60
CA ILE A 98 -15.04 10.61 -16.25
C ILE A 98 -16.49 10.37 -16.73
N PRO A 99 -17.50 10.50 -15.84
CA PRO A 99 -18.90 10.47 -16.25
C PRO A 99 -19.24 11.57 -17.26
N LYS A 100 -20.08 11.26 -18.26
CA LYS A 100 -20.51 12.22 -19.30
C LYS A 100 -21.13 13.50 -18.72
N GLU A 101 -21.81 13.39 -17.57
CA GLU A 101 -22.41 14.54 -16.88
C GLU A 101 -21.37 15.57 -16.46
N LEU A 102 -20.23 15.14 -15.92
CA LEU A 102 -19.15 16.04 -15.52
C LEU A 102 -18.43 16.65 -16.74
N VAL A 103 -18.27 15.88 -17.82
CA VAL A 103 -17.75 16.42 -19.08
C VAL A 103 -18.67 17.52 -19.61
N ASN A 104 -19.98 17.31 -19.57
CA ASN A 104 -20.95 18.33 -19.99
C ASN A 104 -20.91 19.56 -19.08
N HIS A 105 -20.73 19.38 -17.77
CA HIS A 105 -20.57 20.48 -16.83
C HIS A 105 -19.35 21.36 -17.17
N ILE A 106 -18.20 20.75 -17.47
CA ILE A 106 -17.00 21.48 -17.92
C ILE A 106 -17.26 22.22 -19.24
N LYS A 107 -17.96 21.58 -20.19
CA LYS A 107 -18.31 22.18 -21.48
C LYS A 107 -19.23 23.39 -21.37
N CYS A 108 -20.06 23.48 -20.33
CA CYS A 108 -20.94 24.62 -20.13
C CYS A 108 -20.18 25.88 -19.68
N ASP A 109 -18.97 25.76 -19.13
CA ASP A 109 -18.17 26.90 -18.71
C ASP A 109 -17.29 27.43 -19.86
N THR A 110 -17.88 28.32 -20.66
CA THR A 110 -17.21 28.95 -21.80
C THR A 110 -16.03 29.85 -21.41
N SER A 111 -15.94 30.26 -20.14
CA SER A 111 -14.83 31.09 -19.65
C SER A 111 -13.56 30.28 -19.42
N VAL A 112 -13.72 29.04 -18.96
CA VAL A 112 -12.61 28.12 -18.64
C VAL A 112 -12.15 27.34 -19.86
N LEU A 113 -13.05 26.97 -20.79
CA LEU A 113 -12.73 26.15 -21.97
C LEU A 113 -11.47 26.58 -22.75
N PRO A 114 -11.24 27.87 -23.06
CA PRO A 114 -10.04 28.31 -23.79
C PRO A 114 -8.72 28.11 -23.01
N ARG A 115 -8.81 27.92 -21.69
CA ARG A 115 -7.67 27.75 -20.78
C ARG A 115 -7.30 26.28 -20.59
N ILE A 116 -8.14 25.34 -21.04
CA ILE A 116 -7.87 23.91 -20.96
C ILE A 116 -6.91 23.51 -22.09
N GLY A 117 -5.68 23.16 -21.73
CA GLY A 117 -4.66 22.68 -22.66
C GLY A 117 -4.80 21.19 -22.99
N ALA A 118 -5.21 20.37 -22.03
CA ALA A 118 -5.54 18.97 -22.24
C ALA A 118 -6.58 18.50 -21.21
N LEU A 119 -7.38 17.51 -21.61
CA LEU A 119 -8.28 16.79 -20.72
C LEU A 119 -8.17 15.31 -21.07
N ARG A 120 -7.67 14.49 -20.14
CA ARG A 120 -7.37 13.07 -20.35
C ARG A 120 -7.76 12.23 -19.14
N GLU A 121 -8.01 10.95 -19.39
CA GLU A 121 -8.20 9.93 -18.36
C GLU A 121 -6.89 9.14 -18.25
N MET A 122 -6.35 9.03 -17.04
CA MET A 122 -5.12 8.28 -16.77
C MET A 122 -5.41 6.81 -16.47
N ASN A 123 -6.59 6.50 -15.92
CA ASN A 123 -6.96 5.17 -15.45
C ASN A 123 -5.91 4.59 -14.48
N LEU A 124 -5.55 5.41 -13.48
CA LEU A 124 -4.61 5.12 -12.41
C LEU A 124 -5.24 5.58 -11.08
N GLU A 125 -6.00 4.68 -10.44
CA GLU A 125 -6.63 4.95 -9.14
C GLU A 125 -6.54 3.71 -8.24
N TYR A 126 -5.33 3.21 -8.00
CA TYR A 126 -5.07 2.13 -7.06
C TYR A 126 -3.77 2.42 -6.30
N PHE A 127 -3.54 1.70 -5.20
CA PHE A 127 -2.41 1.94 -4.32
C PHE A 127 -1.52 0.70 -4.31
N PRO A 128 -0.40 0.69 -5.06
CA PRO A 128 0.55 -0.41 -5.02
C PRO A 128 1.19 -0.48 -3.62
N ILE A 129 1.18 -1.65 -3.00
CA ILE A 129 1.84 -1.90 -1.71
C ILE A 129 3.26 -2.41 -1.95
N ASP A 130 3.40 -3.34 -2.89
CA ASP A 130 4.68 -3.85 -3.36
C ASP A 130 4.61 -4.19 -4.85
N ASN A 131 5.57 -4.97 -5.34
CA ASN A 131 5.63 -5.41 -6.74
C ASN A 131 4.47 -6.32 -7.20
N GLN A 132 3.72 -6.95 -6.30
CA GLN A 132 2.71 -7.98 -6.56
C GLN A 132 1.35 -7.71 -5.88
N ALA A 133 1.26 -6.74 -4.98
CA ALA A 133 0.06 -6.42 -4.21
C ALA A 133 -0.36 -4.96 -4.40
N PHE A 134 -1.67 -4.75 -4.38
CA PHE A 134 -2.28 -3.43 -4.35
C PHE A 134 -3.52 -3.46 -3.47
N ILE A 135 -3.90 -2.28 -2.97
CA ILE A 135 -5.16 -2.09 -2.24
C ILE A 135 -6.06 -1.11 -2.98
N THR A 136 -7.34 -1.15 -2.61
CA THR A 136 -8.33 -0.19 -3.09
C THR A 136 -8.62 0.90 -2.05
N ASP A 137 -7.96 0.97 -0.90
CA ASP A 137 -8.14 2.01 0.16
C ASP A 137 -9.60 2.17 0.62
N HIS A 138 -10.20 1.05 1.07
CA HIS A 138 -11.55 0.99 1.68
C HIS A 138 -11.48 0.27 3.04
N GLU A 139 -11.01 0.97 4.08
CA GLU A 139 -10.80 0.40 5.42
C GLU A 139 -12.07 -0.24 6.01
N ARG A 140 -13.24 0.36 5.75
CA ARG A 140 -14.54 -0.12 6.25
C ARG A 140 -15.27 -1.06 5.29
N ALA A 141 -14.62 -1.56 4.25
CA ALA A 141 -15.28 -2.40 3.23
C ALA A 141 -15.97 -3.63 3.84
N LEU A 142 -15.37 -4.27 4.85
CA LEU A 142 -15.98 -5.43 5.51
C LEU A 142 -17.31 -5.05 6.19
N GLU A 143 -17.35 -3.92 6.89
CA GLU A 143 -18.55 -3.42 7.55
C GLU A 143 -19.59 -2.93 6.53
N GLU A 144 -19.17 -2.17 5.53
CA GLU A 144 -20.06 -1.58 4.53
C GLU A 144 -20.69 -2.62 3.59
N LEU A 145 -19.97 -3.72 3.31
CA LEU A 145 -20.44 -4.79 2.44
C LEU A 145 -21.14 -5.92 3.19
N TYR A 146 -20.64 -6.33 4.36
CA TYR A 146 -21.13 -7.51 5.08
C TYR A 146 -21.85 -7.19 6.40
N GLY A 147 -21.85 -5.94 6.86
CA GLY A 147 -22.51 -5.50 8.07
C GLY A 147 -24.03 -5.67 8.06
N GLU A 148 -24.65 -5.44 9.21
CA GLU A 148 -26.11 -5.48 9.33
C GLU A 148 -26.74 -4.37 8.48
N ASN A 149 -27.80 -4.71 7.72
CA ASN A 149 -28.49 -3.79 6.81
C ASN A 149 -27.63 -3.21 5.67
N ALA A 150 -26.46 -3.79 5.35
CA ALA A 150 -25.62 -3.36 4.24
C ALA A 150 -26.40 -3.22 2.92
N GLU A 151 -27.33 -4.15 2.65
CA GLU A 151 -28.18 -4.19 1.45
C GLU A 151 -29.03 -2.92 1.23
N LYS A 152 -29.36 -2.17 2.29
CA LYS A 152 -30.19 -0.96 2.23
C LYS A 152 -29.35 0.31 2.26
N SER A 153 -28.04 0.19 2.46
CA SER A 153 -27.14 1.32 2.63
C SER A 153 -26.67 1.87 1.29
N ARG A 154 -26.72 3.19 1.12
CA ARG A 154 -26.09 3.87 -0.04
C ARG A 154 -24.58 3.69 -0.05
N ASN A 155 -23.97 3.40 1.10
CA ASN A 155 -22.53 3.17 1.19
C ASN A 155 -22.13 1.86 0.53
N PHE A 156 -23.03 0.86 0.48
CA PHE A 156 -22.77 -0.41 -0.20
C PHE A 156 -22.43 -0.20 -1.67
N ASP A 157 -23.34 0.46 -2.41
CA ASP A 157 -23.13 0.73 -3.84
C ASP A 157 -21.93 1.65 -4.07
N THR A 158 -21.71 2.61 -3.17
CA THR A 158 -20.58 3.54 -3.28
C THR A 158 -19.24 2.81 -3.10
N CYS A 159 -19.11 1.98 -2.07
CA CYS A 159 -17.93 1.17 -1.80
C CYS A 159 -17.68 0.19 -2.95
N LEU A 160 -18.69 -0.59 -3.34
CA LEU A 160 -18.57 -1.62 -4.38
C LEU A 160 -18.17 -1.02 -5.74
N ASN A 161 -18.80 0.08 -6.15
CA ASN A 161 -18.46 0.75 -7.40
C ASN A 161 -17.08 1.40 -7.35
N THR A 162 -16.66 1.92 -6.19
CA THR A 162 -15.33 2.51 -6.05
C THR A 162 -14.26 1.41 -6.11
N MET A 163 -14.42 0.30 -5.38
CA MET A 163 -13.56 -0.88 -5.50
C MET A 163 -13.47 -1.36 -6.95
N ALA A 164 -14.60 -1.52 -7.64
CA ALA A 164 -14.64 -1.97 -9.02
C ALA A 164 -13.86 -1.07 -9.97
N LYS A 165 -14.03 0.26 -9.84
CA LYS A 165 -13.28 1.24 -10.63
C LYS A 165 -11.78 1.14 -10.37
N ARG A 166 -11.38 1.12 -9.10
CA ARG A 166 -9.96 1.04 -8.70
C ARG A 166 -9.30 -0.24 -9.21
N ILE A 167 -9.96 -1.39 -9.04
CA ILE A 167 -9.52 -2.68 -9.61
C ILE A 167 -9.41 -2.60 -11.14
N ALA A 168 -10.41 -2.02 -11.82
CA ALA A 168 -10.37 -1.87 -13.26
C ALA A 168 -9.16 -1.03 -13.71
N THR A 169 -8.83 0.07 -13.01
CA THR A 169 -7.66 0.90 -13.35
C THR A 169 -6.32 0.15 -13.30
N VAL A 170 -6.21 -0.90 -12.49
CA VAL A 170 -5.03 -1.80 -12.50
C VAL A 170 -4.87 -2.46 -13.86
N PHE A 171 -5.95 -2.99 -14.44
CA PHE A 171 -5.93 -3.65 -15.75
C PHE A 171 -5.66 -2.68 -16.89
N ALA A 172 -6.17 -1.45 -16.81
CA ALA A 172 -5.81 -0.38 -17.75
C ALA A 172 -4.29 -0.09 -17.71
N SER A 173 -3.71 -0.04 -16.51
CA SER A 173 -2.29 0.25 -16.30
C SER A 173 -1.38 -0.90 -16.73
N LEU A 174 -1.77 -2.15 -16.46
CA LEU A 174 -1.06 -3.36 -16.89
C LEU A 174 -1.24 -3.66 -18.38
N LYS A 175 -2.23 -3.04 -19.05
CA LYS A 175 -2.66 -3.36 -20.42
C LYS A 175 -3.08 -4.81 -20.56
N GLU A 176 -3.83 -5.29 -19.58
CA GLU A 176 -4.34 -6.65 -19.48
C GLU A 176 -5.86 -6.63 -19.53
N PHE A 177 -6.48 -7.55 -20.28
CA PHE A 177 -7.94 -7.71 -20.31
C PHE A 177 -8.34 -9.02 -19.59
N PRO A 178 -8.85 -8.95 -18.35
CA PRO A 178 -9.12 -10.14 -17.54
C PRO A 178 -10.42 -10.85 -17.93
N CYS A 179 -10.40 -12.17 -17.88
CA CYS A 179 -11.58 -12.99 -17.64
C CYS A 179 -11.94 -12.89 -16.15
N VAL A 180 -13.10 -12.30 -15.83
CA VAL A 180 -13.51 -12.06 -14.44
C VAL A 180 -14.28 -13.28 -13.92
N ARG A 181 -13.70 -13.95 -12.93
CA ARG A 181 -14.28 -15.07 -12.20
C ARG A 181 -14.58 -14.66 -10.77
N TYR A 182 -15.55 -15.32 -10.17
CA TYR A 182 -15.87 -15.12 -8.76
C TYR A 182 -16.23 -16.46 -8.10
N ARG A 183 -16.09 -16.51 -6.77
CA ARG A 183 -16.59 -17.63 -6.00
C ARG A 183 -18.12 -17.60 -5.96
N SER A 184 -18.76 -18.60 -6.55
CA SER A 184 -20.20 -18.81 -6.43
C SER A 184 -20.59 -19.18 -5.00
N ALA A 185 -21.83 -18.84 -4.62
CA ALA A 185 -22.44 -19.33 -3.40
C ALA A 185 -22.37 -20.87 -3.34
N LYS A 186 -22.02 -21.43 -2.17
CA LYS A 186 -21.84 -22.88 -1.97
C LYS A 186 -23.18 -23.65 -1.92
N VAL A 187 -24.32 -22.95 -1.91
CA VAL A 187 -25.62 -23.57 -1.68
C VAL A 187 -26.25 -24.01 -3.00
N SER A 188 -26.54 -25.31 -3.11
CA SER A 188 -27.17 -25.93 -4.29
C SER A 188 -28.58 -25.40 -4.56
N ASP A 189 -29.26 -24.88 -3.53
CA ASP A 189 -30.57 -24.24 -3.62
C ASP A 189 -30.41 -22.70 -3.63
N PRO A 190 -30.73 -22.04 -4.77
CA PRO A 190 -30.66 -20.58 -4.88
C PRO A 190 -31.53 -19.84 -3.85
N SER A 191 -32.60 -20.47 -3.33
CA SER A 191 -33.50 -19.86 -2.35
C SER A 191 -32.90 -19.70 -0.96
N LEU A 192 -31.79 -20.40 -0.68
CA LEU A 192 -31.05 -20.34 0.57
C LEU A 192 -29.83 -19.41 0.50
N THR A 193 -29.59 -18.78 -0.66
CA THR A 193 -28.50 -17.82 -0.81
C THR A 193 -28.84 -16.51 -0.10
N THR A 194 -27.89 -16.01 0.69
CA THR A 194 -28.04 -14.74 1.37
C THR A 194 -27.57 -13.60 0.47
N PHE A 195 -27.99 -12.36 0.78
CA PHE A 195 -27.45 -11.17 0.11
C PHE A 195 -25.91 -11.15 0.10
N ARG A 196 -25.29 -11.61 1.19
CA ARG A 196 -23.82 -11.62 1.35
C ARG A 196 -23.13 -12.56 0.38
N ASP A 197 -23.76 -13.66 0.02
CA ASP A 197 -23.24 -14.61 -0.96
C ASP A 197 -23.20 -14.01 -2.38
N SER A 198 -24.02 -12.99 -2.66
CA SER A 198 -24.06 -12.30 -3.96
C SER A 198 -22.98 -11.22 -4.11
N ILE A 199 -22.26 -10.86 -3.05
CA ILE A 199 -21.29 -9.73 -3.08
C ILE A 199 -20.14 -9.97 -4.07
N PRO A 200 -19.49 -11.15 -4.12
CA PRO A 200 -18.45 -11.43 -5.12
C PRO A 200 -18.95 -11.30 -6.56
N GLU A 201 -20.16 -11.79 -6.84
CA GLU A 201 -20.80 -11.69 -8.15
C GLU A 201 -21.04 -10.22 -8.52
N LYS A 202 -21.65 -9.43 -7.63
CA LYS A 202 -21.91 -8.00 -7.87
C LYS A 202 -20.63 -7.21 -8.14
N LEU A 203 -19.57 -7.47 -7.37
CA LEU A 203 -18.27 -6.84 -7.58
C LEU A 203 -17.66 -7.26 -8.93
N ALA A 204 -17.73 -8.54 -9.28
CA ALA A 204 -17.27 -9.05 -10.57
C ALA A 204 -18.01 -8.38 -11.75
N THR A 205 -19.35 -8.25 -11.68
CA THR A 205 -20.14 -7.55 -12.69
C THR A 205 -19.72 -6.09 -12.81
N ALA A 206 -19.57 -5.37 -11.69
CA ALA A 206 -19.17 -3.96 -11.71
C ALA A 206 -17.76 -3.75 -12.28
N ILE A 207 -16.83 -4.67 -12.00
CA ILE A 207 -15.48 -4.67 -12.59
C ILE A 207 -15.58 -4.88 -14.10
N TRP A 208 -16.30 -5.93 -14.54
CA TRP A 208 -16.47 -6.24 -15.96
C TRP A 208 -17.07 -5.07 -16.74
N ASP A 209 -18.14 -4.47 -16.23
CA ASP A 209 -18.82 -3.30 -16.84
C ASP A 209 -17.90 -2.09 -16.98
N THR A 210 -16.85 -2.00 -16.17
CA THR A 210 -15.84 -0.95 -16.24
C THR A 210 -14.73 -1.33 -17.21
N VAL A 211 -14.16 -2.52 -17.07
CA VAL A 211 -13.01 -2.99 -17.86
C VAL A 211 -13.35 -3.15 -19.34
N VAL A 212 -14.56 -3.60 -19.70
CA VAL A 212 -14.98 -3.72 -21.11
C VAL A 212 -14.92 -2.37 -21.84
N LYS A 213 -15.15 -1.26 -21.14
CA LYS A 213 -15.06 0.09 -21.73
C LYS A 213 -13.63 0.44 -22.14
N TYR A 214 -12.62 -0.16 -21.49
CA TYR A 214 -11.21 0.06 -21.82
C TYR A 214 -10.79 -0.55 -23.16
N LYS A 215 -11.60 -1.40 -23.78
CA LYS A 215 -11.37 -1.81 -25.19
C LYS A 215 -11.32 -0.63 -26.16
N SER A 216 -11.87 0.52 -25.79
CA SER A 216 -11.77 1.77 -26.54
C SER A 216 -10.42 2.50 -26.39
N ILE A 217 -9.59 2.12 -25.41
CA ILE A 217 -8.26 2.68 -25.19
C ILE A 217 -7.30 2.15 -26.28
N PRO A 218 -6.47 3.01 -26.91
CA PRO A 218 -5.48 2.57 -27.87
C PRO A 218 -4.52 1.52 -27.30
N ASN A 219 -4.28 0.44 -28.07
CA ASN A 219 -3.40 -0.67 -27.70
C ASN A 219 -3.85 -1.49 -26.47
N PHE A 220 -5.09 -1.35 -26.02
CA PHE A 220 -5.66 -2.25 -25.01
C PHE A 220 -6.10 -3.59 -25.66
N PRO A 221 -5.88 -4.74 -25.02
CA PRO A 221 -6.25 -6.04 -25.58
C PRO A 221 -7.76 -6.15 -25.87
N GLN A 222 -8.09 -6.79 -27.00
CA GLN A 222 -9.48 -6.97 -27.43
C GLN A 222 -10.06 -8.33 -26.99
N THR A 223 -9.18 -9.28 -26.68
CA THR A 223 -9.48 -10.63 -26.17
C THR A 223 -8.80 -10.81 -24.82
N GLU A 224 -9.32 -11.73 -24.02
CA GLU A 224 -8.87 -11.97 -22.65
C GLU A 224 -7.40 -12.41 -22.63
N THR A 225 -6.61 -11.85 -21.70
CA THR A 225 -5.16 -12.07 -21.58
C THR A 225 -4.77 -12.64 -20.22
N CYS A 226 -5.62 -12.51 -19.21
CA CYS A 226 -5.38 -13.02 -17.86
C CYS A 226 -6.70 -13.42 -17.17
N GLU A 227 -6.58 -13.97 -15.97
CA GLU A 227 -7.71 -14.37 -15.12
C GLU A 227 -7.73 -13.47 -13.87
N LEU A 228 -8.92 -12.94 -13.53
CA LEU A 228 -9.16 -12.22 -12.28
C LEU A 228 -10.13 -13.04 -11.43
N LEU A 229 -9.70 -13.50 -10.26
CA LEU A 229 -10.55 -14.25 -9.33
C LEU A 229 -10.98 -13.36 -8.16
N ILE A 230 -12.28 -13.15 -8.02
CA ILE A 230 -12.90 -12.43 -6.91
C ILE A 230 -13.33 -13.42 -5.83
N LEU A 231 -12.80 -13.23 -4.63
CA LEU A 231 -13.10 -14.02 -3.44
C LEU A 231 -13.65 -13.13 -2.34
N ASP A 232 -14.51 -13.70 -1.50
CA ASP A 232 -14.87 -13.12 -0.21
C ASP A 232 -14.04 -13.75 0.92
N ARG A 233 -13.99 -13.08 2.07
CA ARG A 233 -13.15 -13.49 3.21
C ARG A 233 -13.55 -14.85 3.79
N SER A 234 -14.79 -15.34 3.59
CA SER A 234 -15.20 -16.66 4.11
C SER A 234 -14.49 -17.84 3.43
N VAL A 235 -13.63 -17.60 2.44
CA VAL A 235 -12.80 -18.66 1.85
C VAL A 235 -11.79 -19.20 2.88
N ASP A 236 -11.35 -18.32 3.79
CA ASP A 236 -10.44 -18.64 4.88
C ASP A 236 -10.60 -17.58 6.00
N GLN A 237 -11.19 -17.99 7.12
CA GLN A 237 -11.42 -17.12 8.28
C GLN A 237 -10.26 -17.14 9.28
N ILE A 238 -9.31 -18.07 9.12
CA ILE A 238 -8.22 -18.32 10.07
C ILE A 238 -6.99 -17.49 9.70
N ALA A 239 -6.62 -17.44 8.42
CA ALA A 239 -5.43 -16.74 7.97
C ALA A 239 -5.30 -15.26 8.45
N PRO A 240 -6.37 -14.45 8.58
CA PRO A 240 -6.26 -13.08 9.08
C PRO A 240 -6.03 -12.96 10.59
N VAL A 241 -6.24 -14.03 11.36
CA VAL A 241 -6.24 -13.99 12.83
C VAL A 241 -5.19 -14.89 13.46
N ILE A 242 -4.62 -15.84 12.73
CA ILE A 242 -3.52 -16.68 13.23
C ILE A 242 -2.21 -15.90 13.27
N HIS A 243 -1.34 -16.19 14.24
CA HIS A 243 0.01 -15.63 14.23
C HIS A 243 0.83 -16.23 13.09
N GLU A 244 1.26 -15.38 12.16
CA GLU A 244 2.13 -15.75 11.04
C GLU A 244 3.59 -15.43 11.39
N TRP A 245 4.51 -16.34 11.06
CA TRP A 245 5.90 -16.31 11.58
C TRP A 245 6.92 -15.79 10.56
N THR A 246 6.46 -15.31 9.40
CA THR A 246 7.32 -14.59 8.45
C THR A 246 7.68 -13.20 8.98
N TYR A 247 8.87 -12.70 8.61
CA TYR A 247 9.40 -11.45 9.14
C TYR A 247 8.47 -10.25 8.89
N ASP A 248 7.92 -10.14 7.68
CA ASP A 248 6.97 -9.10 7.27
C ASP A 248 5.69 -9.13 8.11
N ALA A 249 5.04 -10.30 8.17
CA ALA A 249 3.80 -10.46 8.91
C ALA A 249 3.99 -10.15 10.41
N MET A 250 5.08 -10.62 11.01
CA MET A 250 5.42 -10.30 12.41
C MET A 250 5.67 -8.81 12.64
N CYS A 251 6.24 -8.09 11.66
CA CYS A 251 6.38 -6.64 11.77
C CYS A 251 5.00 -5.98 11.84
N HIS A 252 4.09 -6.33 10.94
CA HIS A 252 2.75 -5.74 10.89
C HIS A 252 1.83 -6.17 12.05
N ASP A 253 1.99 -7.39 12.56
CA ASP A 253 1.18 -7.93 13.67
C ASP A 253 1.67 -7.37 15.02
N LEU A 254 2.99 -7.40 15.27
CA LEU A 254 3.54 -7.12 16.61
C LEU A 254 4.08 -5.70 16.78
N LEU A 255 4.28 -4.96 15.69
CA LEU A 255 4.76 -3.58 15.73
C LEU A 255 3.63 -2.63 15.32
N GLN A 256 3.55 -1.49 15.99
CA GLN A 256 2.58 -0.44 15.68
C GLN A 256 2.98 0.30 14.40
N MET A 257 2.85 -0.37 13.25
CA MET A 257 3.16 0.18 11.94
C MET A 257 2.00 1.03 11.39
N ASP A 258 2.35 2.04 10.59
CA ASP A 258 1.41 2.86 9.82
C ASP A 258 1.70 2.65 8.33
N GLY A 259 1.00 1.70 7.71
CA GLY A 259 1.43 1.14 6.43
C GLY A 259 2.83 0.54 6.54
N ASN A 260 3.74 0.93 5.65
CA ASN A 260 5.14 0.47 5.65
C ASN A 260 6.05 1.30 6.58
N LYS A 261 5.49 2.26 7.33
CA LYS A 261 6.25 3.14 8.21
C LYS A 261 6.32 2.55 9.62
N TYR A 262 7.55 2.45 10.12
CA TYR A 262 7.84 2.10 11.50
C TYR A 262 8.58 3.25 12.20
N VAL A 263 8.19 3.56 13.43
CA VAL A 263 8.84 4.60 14.25
C VAL A 263 9.77 3.92 15.25
N VAL A 264 11.07 4.12 15.04
CA VAL A 264 12.14 3.58 15.88
C VAL A 264 12.47 4.60 16.97
N GLU A 265 12.53 4.16 18.23
CA GLU A 265 13.00 5.00 19.33
C GLU A 265 14.50 4.81 19.56
N VAL A 266 15.28 5.78 19.10
CA VAL A 266 16.75 5.74 19.21
C VAL A 266 17.17 6.43 20.50
N PRO A 267 17.94 5.77 21.39
CA PRO A 267 18.44 6.40 22.61
C PRO A 267 19.27 7.66 22.30
N SER A 268 18.97 8.76 22.97
CA SER A 268 19.71 10.02 22.76
C SER A 268 21.17 9.88 23.17
N LYS A 269 22.08 10.23 22.26
CA LYS A 269 23.54 10.27 22.52
C LYS A 269 23.94 11.26 23.61
N THR A 270 23.04 12.17 24.00
CA THR A 270 23.31 13.25 24.96
C THR A 270 22.53 13.10 26.27
N GLY A 271 21.90 11.94 26.52
CA GLY A 271 21.22 11.65 27.79
C GLY A 271 19.84 12.31 27.96
N GLY A 272 19.21 12.73 26.86
CA GLY A 272 17.83 13.23 26.82
C GLY A 272 16.79 12.16 26.42
N GLU A 273 15.57 12.60 26.12
CA GLU A 273 14.51 11.73 25.58
C GLU A 273 14.95 11.04 24.28
N SER A 274 14.51 9.80 24.09
CA SER A 274 14.79 9.03 22.88
C SER A 274 14.32 9.78 21.63
N GLU A 275 15.17 9.81 20.61
CA GLU A 275 14.85 10.41 19.32
C GLU A 275 13.98 9.44 18.52
N LYS A 276 12.82 9.91 18.04
CA LYS A 276 11.95 9.12 17.16
C LYS A 276 12.43 9.26 15.73
N LYS A 277 12.85 8.15 15.14
CA LYS A 277 13.28 8.08 13.74
C LYS A 277 12.27 7.26 12.94
N GLU A 278 11.73 7.87 11.88
CA GLU A 278 10.87 7.16 10.94
C GLU A 278 11.71 6.32 9.98
N ALA A 279 11.32 5.06 9.80
CA ALA A 279 11.88 4.14 8.83
C ALA A 279 10.77 3.61 7.92
N LEU A 280 11.07 3.48 6.63
CA LEU A 280 10.18 2.91 5.62
C LEU A 280 10.70 1.55 5.20
N LEU A 281 9.86 0.51 5.36
CA LEU A 281 10.17 -0.87 4.98
C LEU A 281 9.60 -1.14 3.58
N GLU A 282 10.42 -0.95 2.55
CA GLU A 282 10.00 -0.96 1.14
C GLU A 282 10.92 -1.80 0.26
N ASP A 283 10.48 -2.12 -0.96
CA ASP A 283 11.21 -2.91 -1.96
C ASP A 283 12.59 -2.35 -2.33
N HIS A 284 12.85 -1.07 -2.07
CA HIS A 284 14.15 -0.44 -2.31
C HIS A 284 15.20 -0.77 -1.24
N ASP A 285 14.77 -1.31 -0.09
CA ASP A 285 15.68 -1.83 0.92
C ASP A 285 16.02 -3.30 0.59
N PRO A 286 17.27 -3.59 0.18
CA PRO A 286 17.66 -4.94 -0.19
C PRO A 286 17.64 -5.91 0.99
N VAL A 287 17.80 -5.43 2.23
CA VAL A 287 17.72 -6.29 3.43
C VAL A 287 16.27 -6.70 3.67
N TRP A 288 15.35 -5.75 3.58
CA TRP A 288 13.91 -6.02 3.64
C TRP A 288 13.49 -7.00 2.55
N LEU A 289 13.79 -6.70 1.29
CA LEU A 289 13.38 -7.52 0.14
C LEU A 289 13.90 -8.96 0.24
N GLU A 290 15.11 -9.16 0.76
CA GLU A 290 15.70 -10.49 0.96
C GLU A 290 15.02 -11.26 2.10
N LEU A 291 14.67 -10.59 3.20
CA LEU A 291 14.30 -11.26 4.45
C LEU A 291 12.80 -11.26 4.77
N ARG A 292 12.00 -10.37 4.17
CA ARG A 292 10.58 -10.14 4.54
C ARG A 292 9.73 -11.42 4.56
N HIS A 293 9.99 -12.36 3.65
CA HIS A 293 9.24 -13.63 3.57
C HIS A 293 9.94 -14.80 4.27
N SER A 294 11.08 -14.58 4.92
CA SER A 294 11.76 -15.62 5.70
C SER A 294 11.10 -15.77 7.06
N HIS A 295 11.15 -16.98 7.63
CA HIS A 295 10.75 -17.20 9.01
C HIS A 295 11.60 -16.34 9.96
N ILE A 296 10.99 -15.78 11.02
CA ILE A 296 11.64 -14.81 11.92
C ILE A 296 12.93 -15.34 12.58
N ALA A 297 13.00 -16.65 12.85
CA ALA A 297 14.20 -17.28 13.38
C ALA A 297 15.37 -17.20 12.37
N ASP A 298 15.12 -17.59 11.12
CA ASP A 298 16.10 -17.56 10.04
C ASP A 298 16.50 -16.12 9.69
N ALA A 299 15.54 -15.19 9.69
CA ALA A 299 15.80 -13.78 9.48
C ALA A 299 16.73 -13.22 10.57
N SER A 300 16.48 -13.54 11.84
CA SER A 300 17.31 -13.12 12.97
C SER A 300 18.75 -13.64 12.87
N GLU A 301 18.93 -14.92 12.51
CA GLU A 301 20.25 -15.53 12.31
C GLU A 301 21.00 -14.86 11.15
N ARG A 302 20.35 -14.70 9.98
CA ARG A 302 20.95 -14.04 8.81
C ARG A 302 21.34 -12.59 9.08
N LEU A 303 20.52 -11.85 9.84
CA LEU A 303 20.82 -10.48 10.24
C LEU A 303 22.07 -10.43 11.13
N HIS A 304 22.16 -11.35 12.11
CA HIS A 304 23.32 -11.47 12.98
C HIS A 304 24.60 -11.77 12.20
N ASP A 305 24.54 -12.74 11.29
CA ASP A 305 25.67 -13.13 10.44
C ASP A 305 26.11 -11.99 9.53
N LYS A 306 25.17 -11.32 8.86
CA LYS A 306 25.46 -10.15 8.00
C LYS A 306 26.13 -9.04 8.82
N MET A 307 25.65 -8.77 10.03
CA MET A 307 26.17 -7.68 10.86
C MET A 307 27.59 -8.00 11.35
N THR A 308 27.81 -9.23 11.78
CA THR A 308 29.13 -9.73 12.20
C THR A 308 30.13 -9.69 11.04
N ASN A 309 29.71 -10.11 9.84
CA ASN A 309 30.53 -10.06 8.63
C ASN A 309 30.84 -8.63 8.18
N LEU A 310 29.89 -7.70 8.30
CA LEU A 310 30.09 -6.30 7.96
C LEU A 310 31.09 -5.63 8.92
N MET A 311 30.98 -5.92 10.21
CA MET A 311 31.91 -5.43 11.23
C MET A 311 33.32 -6.02 11.11
N SER A 312 33.45 -7.30 10.74
CA SER A 312 34.76 -7.95 10.57
C SER A 312 35.51 -7.41 9.33
N LYS A 313 34.82 -7.20 8.21
CA LYS A 313 35.39 -6.57 7.01
C LYS A 313 35.89 -5.16 7.28
N ASN A 314 35.17 -4.36 8.07
CA ASN A 314 35.61 -3.02 8.43
C ASN A 314 36.86 -3.03 9.34
N LYS A 315 36.89 -3.92 10.34
CA LYS A 315 38.08 -4.10 11.18
C LYS A 315 39.30 -4.55 10.36
N ALA A 316 39.12 -5.42 9.38
CA ALA A 316 40.21 -5.84 8.49
C ALA A 316 40.70 -4.67 7.62
N ALA A 317 39.80 -3.83 7.10
CA ALA A 317 40.14 -2.63 6.36
C ALA A 317 40.88 -1.58 7.24
N GLN A 318 40.47 -1.40 8.50
CA GLN A 318 41.14 -0.52 9.45
C GLN A 318 42.47 -1.09 9.96
N MET A 319 42.60 -2.41 10.14
CA MET A 319 43.88 -3.04 10.54
C MET A 319 44.92 -3.01 9.42
N GLN A 320 44.52 -3.00 8.14
CA GLN A 320 45.42 -2.69 7.03
C GLN A 320 45.95 -1.24 7.06
N GLN A 321 45.30 -0.33 7.79
CA GLN A 321 45.81 1.04 8.01
C GLN A 321 46.87 1.14 9.11
N ASN A 322 46.92 0.17 10.04
CA ASN A 322 47.80 0.19 11.21
C ASN A 322 49.06 -0.67 11.07
N ARG A 323 49.26 -1.38 9.95
CA ARG A 323 50.54 -2.03 9.63
C ARG A 323 51.38 -1.05 8.82
N ASP A 324 52.66 -0.88 9.21
CA ASP A 324 53.72 0.05 8.74
C ASP A 324 54.01 0.11 7.21
N GLY A 325 53.01 -0.02 6.34
CA GLY A 325 53.12 0.26 4.91
C GLY A 325 52.42 1.57 4.60
N GLU A 326 53.13 2.55 4.06
CA GLU A 326 52.53 3.77 3.51
C GLU A 326 51.41 3.41 2.54
N LEU A 327 50.15 3.66 2.93
CA LEU A 327 49.02 3.52 2.04
C LEU A 327 49.18 4.50 0.88
N SER A 328 49.04 4.01 -0.35
CA SER A 328 49.08 4.90 -1.50
C SER A 328 47.92 5.90 -1.40
N THR A 329 48.14 7.14 -1.83
CA THR A 329 47.10 8.18 -1.88
C THR A 329 45.85 7.74 -2.67
N ARG A 330 46.01 6.80 -3.61
CA ARG A 330 44.92 6.17 -4.37
C ARG A 330 44.07 5.21 -3.53
N ASP A 331 44.66 4.49 -2.59
CA ASP A 331 43.94 3.56 -1.71
C ASP A 331 43.15 4.32 -0.64
N LEU A 332 43.71 5.42 -0.11
CA LEU A 332 42.98 6.34 0.77
C LEU A 332 41.78 6.96 0.05
N GLN A 333 41.92 7.37 -1.21
CA GLN A 333 40.80 7.88 -2.01
C GLN A 333 39.69 6.84 -2.17
N LYS A 334 40.03 5.57 -2.45
CA LYS A 334 39.03 4.49 -2.55
C LYS A 334 38.28 4.24 -1.25
N VAL A 335 38.99 4.25 -0.11
CA VAL A 335 38.37 4.08 1.21
C VAL A 335 37.42 5.24 1.52
N VAL A 336 37.86 6.47 1.30
CA VAL A 336 37.03 7.67 1.52
C VAL A 336 35.77 7.65 0.64
N GLN A 337 35.88 7.19 -0.60
CA GLN A 337 34.74 7.04 -1.50
C GLN A 337 33.77 5.91 -1.09
N ALA A 338 34.26 4.85 -0.45
CA ALA A 338 33.44 3.71 -0.03
C ALA A 338 32.76 3.90 1.34
N LEU A 339 33.27 4.80 2.19
CA LEU A 339 32.74 5.06 3.54
C LEU A 339 31.24 5.41 3.59
N PRO A 340 30.70 6.29 2.72
CA PRO A 340 29.26 6.60 2.73
C PRO A 340 28.40 5.37 2.46
N GLN A 341 28.78 4.54 1.47
CA GLN A 341 28.06 3.31 1.12
C GLN A 341 28.12 2.30 2.27
N PHE A 342 29.27 2.18 2.93
CA PHE A 342 29.41 1.32 4.10
C PHE A 342 28.52 1.78 5.26
N ASN A 343 28.48 3.08 5.56
CA ASN A 343 27.63 3.62 6.61
C ASN A 343 26.14 3.39 6.31
N GLU A 344 25.72 3.60 5.06
CA GLU A 344 24.35 3.33 4.64
C GLU A 344 23.98 1.86 4.81
N GLN A 345 24.84 0.93 4.38
CA GLN A 345 24.62 -0.51 4.57
C GLN A 345 24.55 -0.88 6.06
N ARG A 346 25.46 -0.33 6.88
CA ARG A 346 25.48 -0.57 8.33
C ARG A 346 24.17 -0.06 8.97
N ASP A 347 23.73 1.13 8.60
CA ASP A 347 22.56 1.77 9.22
C ASP A 347 21.27 1.01 8.88
N ARG A 348 21.11 0.57 7.62
CA ARG A 348 19.99 -0.31 7.21
C ARG A 348 20.01 -1.65 7.94
N LEU A 349 21.17 -2.28 8.03
CA LEU A 349 21.29 -3.56 8.71
C LEU A 349 21.03 -3.44 10.22
N SER A 350 21.51 -2.36 10.83
CA SER A 350 21.27 -2.07 12.26
C SER A 350 19.78 -1.88 12.55
N LEU A 351 19.06 -1.18 11.67
CA LEU A 351 17.61 -1.03 11.74
C LEU A 351 16.92 -2.40 11.79
N HIS A 352 17.23 -3.31 10.85
CA HIS A 352 16.59 -4.62 10.83
C HIS A 352 16.96 -5.51 12.03
N VAL A 353 18.20 -5.43 12.52
CA VAL A 353 18.60 -6.10 13.78
C VAL A 353 17.79 -5.59 14.96
N GLU A 354 17.55 -4.29 15.04
CA GLU A 354 16.73 -3.68 16.09
C GLU A 354 15.26 -4.12 16.00
N ILE A 355 14.67 -4.08 14.79
CA ILE A 355 13.31 -4.56 14.53
C ILE A 355 13.18 -6.04 14.94
N ALA A 356 14.09 -6.91 14.48
CA ALA A 356 14.07 -8.33 14.84
C ALA A 356 14.26 -8.54 16.34
N GLY A 357 15.10 -7.71 16.99
CA GLY A 357 15.27 -7.71 18.45
C GLY A 357 13.97 -7.37 19.18
N ARG A 358 13.23 -6.36 18.69
CA ARG A 358 11.94 -5.94 19.25
C ARG A 358 10.87 -7.03 19.07
N ILE A 359 10.76 -7.63 17.90
CA ILE A 359 9.85 -8.74 17.63
C ILE A 359 10.14 -9.91 18.58
N ASN A 360 11.41 -10.31 18.70
CA ASN A 360 11.81 -11.38 19.61
C ASN A 360 11.53 -11.05 21.09
N GLN A 361 11.53 -9.77 21.47
CA GLN A 361 11.12 -9.35 22.80
C GLN A 361 9.61 -9.57 22.99
N VAL A 362 8.77 -9.09 22.07
CA VAL A 362 7.31 -9.28 22.15
C VAL A 362 6.94 -10.76 22.16
N ILE A 363 7.57 -11.59 21.32
CA ILE A 363 7.35 -13.05 21.30
C ILE A 363 7.60 -13.70 22.67
N ARG A 364 8.60 -13.23 23.42
CA ARG A 364 8.92 -13.75 24.76
C ARG A 364 7.96 -13.20 25.81
N ASP A 365 7.74 -11.89 25.79
CA ASP A 365 6.97 -11.18 26.81
C ASP A 365 5.49 -11.64 26.78
N ASP A 366 4.94 -11.89 25.59
CA ASP A 366 3.54 -12.31 25.40
C ASP A 366 3.38 -13.85 25.31
N GLY A 367 4.47 -14.62 25.44
CA GLY A 367 4.42 -16.09 25.37
C GLY A 367 3.93 -16.64 24.03
N LEU A 368 4.19 -15.95 22.92
CA LEU A 368 3.59 -16.24 21.61
C LEU A 368 4.02 -17.59 21.02
N ARG A 369 5.11 -18.20 21.51
CA ARG A 369 5.53 -19.54 21.05
C ARG A 369 4.51 -20.61 21.43
N ASP A 370 4.08 -20.61 22.69
CA ASP A 370 3.14 -21.60 23.20
C ASP A 370 1.73 -21.36 22.64
N LEU A 371 1.35 -20.08 22.54
CA LEU A 371 0.10 -19.69 21.90
C LEU A 371 0.08 -20.06 20.41
N GLY A 372 1.11 -19.67 19.65
CA GLY A 372 1.20 -19.95 18.23
C GLY A 372 1.24 -21.44 17.93
N GLN A 373 1.91 -22.25 18.76
CA GLN A 373 1.84 -23.71 18.63
C GLN A 373 0.41 -24.22 18.84
N LEU A 374 -0.30 -23.76 19.87
CA LEU A 374 -1.69 -24.14 20.11
C LEU A 374 -2.61 -23.72 18.96
N GLU A 375 -2.42 -22.52 18.40
CA GLU A 375 -3.15 -22.07 17.22
C GLU A 375 -2.95 -23.03 16.03
N GLN A 376 -1.71 -23.45 15.76
CA GLN A 376 -1.41 -24.42 14.70
C GLN A 376 -2.04 -25.79 14.99
N ASP A 377 -1.89 -26.30 16.22
CA ASP A 377 -2.44 -27.59 16.64
C ASP A 377 -3.98 -27.60 16.50
N LEU A 378 -4.66 -26.48 16.76
CA LEU A 378 -6.09 -26.35 16.51
C LEU A 378 -6.41 -26.45 15.01
N VAL A 379 -5.68 -25.74 14.16
CA VAL A 379 -5.92 -25.73 12.70
C VAL A 379 -5.68 -27.10 12.07
N PHE A 380 -4.66 -27.82 12.53
CA PHE A 380 -4.32 -29.17 12.03
C PHE A 380 -5.08 -30.30 12.73
N GLY A 381 -5.82 -30.01 13.81
CA GLY A 381 -6.66 -30.97 14.53
C GLY A 381 -5.94 -31.79 15.60
N ASP A 382 -4.75 -31.36 16.02
CA ASP A 382 -3.95 -31.96 17.09
C ASP A 382 -4.33 -31.46 18.49
N ALA A 383 -5.08 -30.35 18.59
CA ALA A 383 -5.61 -29.79 19.84
C ALA A 383 -7.12 -29.53 19.76
N GLY A 384 -7.79 -29.41 20.90
CA GLY A 384 -9.22 -29.07 20.96
C GLY A 384 -9.61 -28.26 22.20
N ALA A 385 -10.87 -28.40 22.61
CA ALA A 385 -11.45 -27.61 23.69
C ALA A 385 -10.66 -27.68 25.01
N LYS A 386 -10.11 -28.86 25.32
CA LYS A 386 -9.40 -29.11 26.57
C LYS A 386 -8.12 -28.26 26.64
N GLU A 387 -7.36 -28.22 25.56
CA GLU A 387 -6.10 -27.48 25.44
C GLU A 387 -6.37 -25.97 25.47
N VAL A 388 -7.40 -25.50 24.76
CA VAL A 388 -7.86 -24.10 24.80
C VAL A 388 -8.27 -23.69 26.22
N ILE A 389 -9.11 -24.48 26.88
CA ILE A 389 -9.53 -24.19 28.27
C ILE A 389 -8.30 -24.19 29.20
N ASN A 390 -7.37 -25.13 29.03
CA ASN A 390 -6.16 -25.19 29.84
C ASN A 390 -5.28 -23.94 29.63
N PHE A 391 -5.09 -23.51 28.38
CA PHE A 391 -4.37 -22.28 28.05
C PHE A 391 -5.02 -21.06 28.71
N LEU A 392 -6.34 -20.88 28.56
CA LEU A 392 -7.06 -19.74 29.14
C LEU A 392 -7.05 -19.72 30.67
N ARG A 393 -6.99 -20.88 31.32
CA ARG A 393 -6.89 -20.98 32.79
C ARG A 393 -5.48 -20.69 33.30
N THR A 394 -4.46 -21.07 32.55
CA THR A 394 -3.05 -20.96 32.96
C THR A 394 -2.47 -19.58 32.62
N ASN A 395 -2.83 -19.03 31.47
CA ASN A 395 -2.34 -17.74 30.96
C ASN A 395 -3.37 -16.63 31.16
N GLN A 396 -3.68 -16.33 32.43
CA GLN A 396 -4.69 -15.31 32.77
C GLN A 396 -4.26 -13.89 32.39
N ASP A 397 -2.96 -13.65 32.32
CA ASP A 397 -2.28 -12.42 31.94
C ASP A 397 -2.17 -12.22 30.42
N ALA A 398 -2.42 -13.25 29.60
CA ALA A 398 -2.44 -13.10 28.14
C ALA A 398 -3.42 -12.00 27.69
N THR A 399 -3.04 -11.26 26.66
CA THR A 399 -3.78 -10.10 26.18
C THR A 399 -5.21 -10.50 25.76
N PRO A 400 -6.20 -9.60 25.93
CA PRO A 400 -7.56 -9.85 25.45
C PRO A 400 -7.62 -10.18 23.95
N GLU A 401 -6.74 -9.56 23.17
CA GLU A 401 -6.62 -9.78 21.73
C GLU A 401 -6.15 -11.20 21.41
N ASN A 402 -5.08 -11.69 22.04
CA ASN A 402 -4.59 -13.05 21.84
C ASN A 402 -5.61 -14.11 22.26
N LYS A 403 -6.33 -13.87 23.36
CA LYS A 403 -7.44 -14.74 23.79
C LYS A 403 -8.57 -14.74 22.75
N LEU A 404 -8.91 -13.57 22.20
CA LEU A 404 -9.95 -13.45 21.19
C LEU A 404 -9.54 -14.16 19.89
N ARG A 405 -8.31 -13.97 19.40
CA ARG A 405 -7.75 -14.67 18.23
C ARG A 405 -7.85 -16.19 18.40
N LEU A 406 -7.37 -16.72 19.52
CA LEU A 406 -7.44 -18.14 19.82
C LEU A 406 -8.89 -18.67 19.81
N LEU A 407 -9.83 -17.94 20.40
CA LEU A 407 -11.24 -18.31 20.40
C LEU A 407 -11.86 -18.22 19.00
N MET A 408 -11.52 -17.21 18.20
CA MET A 408 -11.97 -17.08 16.81
C MET A 408 -11.47 -18.24 15.95
N ILE A 409 -10.22 -18.66 16.12
CA ILE A 409 -9.65 -19.83 15.45
C ILE A 409 -10.41 -21.09 15.88
N TYR A 410 -10.57 -21.30 17.19
CA TYR A 410 -11.30 -22.45 17.72
C TYR A 410 -12.75 -22.53 17.20
N SER A 411 -13.48 -21.40 17.19
CA SER A 411 -14.84 -21.32 16.64
C SER A 411 -14.90 -21.55 15.13
N SER A 412 -13.87 -21.14 14.39
CA SER A 412 -13.81 -21.35 12.94
C SER A 412 -13.52 -22.82 12.58
N VAL A 413 -12.71 -23.52 13.39
CA VAL A 413 -12.39 -24.94 13.20
C VAL A 413 -13.52 -25.86 13.66
N TYR A 414 -14.20 -25.51 14.76
CA TYR A 414 -15.25 -26.32 15.39
C TYR A 414 -16.60 -25.59 15.48
N PRO A 415 -17.20 -25.17 14.35
CA PRO A 415 -18.45 -24.39 14.35
C PRO A 415 -19.61 -25.13 15.03
N GLU A 416 -19.65 -26.45 14.94
CA GLU A 416 -20.70 -27.30 15.53
C GLU A 416 -20.74 -27.25 17.07
N LYS A 417 -19.68 -26.74 17.71
CA LYS A 417 -19.63 -26.53 19.16
C LYS A 417 -20.34 -25.24 19.60
N PHE A 418 -20.67 -24.36 18.66
CA PHE A 418 -21.27 -23.05 18.89
C PHE A 418 -22.69 -22.92 18.33
N GLU A 419 -23.12 -23.86 17.49
CA GLU A 419 -24.50 -23.97 17.02
C GLU A 419 -25.37 -24.67 18.09
N ALA A 420 -25.88 -23.90 19.05
CA ALA A 420 -26.81 -24.36 20.09
C ALA A 420 -28.19 -23.69 19.96
#